data_AF-A0A9I3A6L9-F1
#
_entry.id   AF-A0A9I3A6L9-F1
#
_cell.length_a   1.000
_cell.length_b   1.000
_cell.length_c   1.000
_cell.angle_alpha   90.00
_cell.angle_beta   90.00
_cell.angle_gamma   90.00
#
_symmetry.space_group_name_H-M   'P 1'
#
loop_
_entity.id
_entity.type
_entity.pdbx_description
1 polymer ?
#
loop_
_entity_poly.entity_id
_entity_poly.type
_entity_poly.pdbx_seq_one_letter_code
_entity_poly.pdbx_strand_id
1 'polypeptide(L)'
;MSTETTTNGKFNLTSIIGLFPFQSTTNCISKQQMEPLVPEQVLRKCQEREAANHNPGTEQFEVCYQQCAFEELGAIEGFEVRVEKLYPLAEGFAADYRHAVHLAIDECSRRLRNIRDTFEQMKTQCSLLGFTVDRCVRLIIYENCPTGRWKASIACTKIRQGVPFC
;
A
#
# COMPACT_ATOMS: atom_id res chain seq x y z
N MET A 1 -39.97 26.79 -19.01
CA MET A 1 -38.88 27.40 -19.80
C MET A 1 -37.74 27.68 -18.84
N SER A 2 -36.51 27.39 -19.28
CA SER A 2 -35.22 27.64 -18.61
C SER A 2 -34.68 26.56 -17.66
N THR A 3 -33.73 25.85 -18.26
CA THR A 3 -32.63 25.00 -17.79
C THR A 3 -31.69 25.65 -16.77
N GLU A 4 -31.06 24.87 -15.89
CA GLU A 4 -29.60 24.92 -15.69
C GLU A 4 -29.03 23.73 -14.91
N THR A 5 -27.85 23.33 -15.36
CA THR A 5 -27.05 22.13 -15.07
C THR A 5 -26.20 22.31 -13.81
N THR A 6 -25.68 21.19 -13.28
CA THR A 6 -24.37 21.06 -12.57
C THR A 6 -24.49 20.67 -11.09
N THR A 7 -24.66 19.39 -10.81
CA THR A 7 -24.22 18.79 -9.54
C THR A 7 -22.81 18.25 -9.71
N ASN A 8 -21.84 19.10 -9.39
CA ASN A 8 -20.46 18.73 -9.09
C ASN A 8 -20.46 17.74 -7.90
N GLY A 9 -20.43 16.45 -8.20
CA GLY A 9 -20.19 15.41 -7.21
C GLY A 9 -18.75 15.46 -6.73
N LYS A 10 -18.48 16.26 -5.69
CA LYS A 10 -17.27 16.14 -4.87
C LYS A 10 -17.27 14.75 -4.22
N PHE A 11 -16.69 13.76 -4.90
CA PHE A 11 -16.36 12.48 -4.30
C PHE A 11 -15.22 12.70 -3.30
N ASN A 12 -15.57 12.65 -2.02
CA ASN A 12 -14.68 12.85 -0.92
C ASN A 12 -13.82 11.57 -0.73
N LEU A 13 -12.58 11.60 -1.23
CA LEU A 13 -11.60 10.50 -1.11
C LEU A 13 -11.34 10.04 0.35
N THR A 14 -11.77 10.82 1.36
CA THR A 14 -11.64 10.43 2.77
C THR A 14 -12.47 9.21 3.17
N SER A 15 -13.54 8.84 2.44
CA SER A 15 -14.35 7.65 2.82
C SER A 15 -13.65 6.32 2.53
N ILE A 16 -12.81 6.22 1.49
CA ILE A 16 -12.05 4.98 1.20
C ILE A 16 -10.78 4.93 2.06
N ILE A 17 -10.22 6.10 2.38
CA ILE A 17 -9.04 6.28 3.24
C ILE A 17 -9.40 6.16 4.74
N GLY A 18 -10.69 6.20 5.09
CA GLY A 18 -11.21 6.31 6.46
C GLY A 18 -11.06 5.08 7.36
N LEU A 19 -10.49 3.96 6.88
CA LEU A 19 -10.19 2.80 7.72
C LEU A 19 -8.78 2.80 8.32
N PHE A 20 -7.94 3.79 7.99
CA PHE A 20 -6.60 3.88 8.55
C PHE A 20 -6.24 5.33 8.87
N PRO A 21 -5.84 5.66 10.11
CA PRO A 21 -5.61 7.03 10.53
C PRO A 21 -4.60 7.71 9.59
N PHE A 22 -5.07 8.76 8.94
CA PHE A 22 -4.34 9.62 8.03
C PHE A 22 -3.69 10.74 8.83
N GLN A 23 -2.53 10.48 9.44
CA GLN A 23 -1.70 11.56 10.00
C GLN A 23 -0.22 11.36 9.63
N SER A 24 0.20 12.14 8.64
CA SER A 24 1.55 12.72 8.49
C SER A 24 2.72 11.82 8.89
N THR A 25 3.05 10.81 8.06
CA THR A 25 4.16 9.88 8.32
C THR A 25 5.43 10.15 7.51
N THR A 26 5.54 11.28 6.81
CA THR A 26 6.67 11.52 5.88
C THR A 26 8.04 11.65 6.57
N ASN A 27 8.10 11.81 7.90
CA ASN A 27 9.35 12.03 8.63
C ASN A 27 9.81 10.86 9.53
N CYS A 28 9.03 9.77 9.66
CA CYS A 28 9.38 8.65 10.55
C CYS A 28 9.82 7.36 9.84
N ILE A 29 9.65 7.26 8.52
CA ILE A 29 10.06 6.07 7.74
C ILE A 29 11.61 5.95 7.65
N SER A 30 12.35 7.02 7.92
CA SER A 30 13.81 7.08 7.75
C SER A 30 14.65 6.31 8.78
N LYS A 31 14.05 5.74 9.85
CA LYS A 31 14.80 5.00 10.89
C LYS A 31 14.46 3.52 11.00
N GLN A 32 13.57 3.01 10.16
CA GLN A 32 13.27 1.59 10.11
C GLN A 32 13.75 1.03 8.78
N GLN A 33 14.74 0.14 8.83
CA GLN A 33 15.20 -0.61 7.68
C GLN A 33 14.17 -1.70 7.37
N MET A 34 12.98 -1.29 6.92
CA MET A 34 12.00 -2.21 6.34
C MET A 34 12.55 -2.64 4.99
N GLU A 35 12.71 -3.95 4.82
CA GLU A 35 13.13 -4.50 3.55
C GLU A 35 11.95 -4.40 2.58
N PRO A 36 12.13 -3.85 1.36
CA PRO A 36 11.03 -3.71 0.42
C PRO A 36 10.50 -5.10 0.06
N LEU A 37 9.18 -5.30 0.20
CA LEU A 37 8.53 -6.55 -0.16
C LEU A 37 8.57 -6.78 -1.68
N VAL A 38 8.38 -5.71 -2.45
CA VAL A 38 8.43 -5.76 -3.90
C VAL A 38 9.89 -5.72 -4.35
N PRO A 39 10.36 -6.71 -5.16
CA PRO A 39 11.72 -6.71 -5.68
C PRO A 39 12.02 -5.48 -6.53
N GLU A 40 13.22 -4.93 -6.40
CA GLU A 40 13.66 -3.74 -7.14
C GLU A 40 13.52 -3.88 -8.66
N GLN A 41 13.76 -5.08 -9.20
CA GLN A 41 13.58 -5.36 -10.62
C GLN A 41 12.13 -5.13 -11.12
N VAL A 42 11.14 -5.43 -10.28
CA VAL A 42 9.71 -5.23 -10.60
C VAL A 42 9.39 -3.75 -10.53
N LEU A 43 9.86 -3.08 -9.46
CA LEU A 43 9.71 -1.64 -9.30
C LEU A 43 10.31 -0.88 -10.49
N ARG A 44 11.55 -1.17 -10.88
CA ARG A 44 12.19 -0.53 -12.02
C ARG A 44 11.42 -0.75 -13.33
N LYS A 45 10.96 -1.97 -13.59
CA LYS A 45 10.14 -2.29 -14.77
C LYS A 45 8.86 -1.45 -14.82
N CYS A 46 8.15 -1.36 -13.71
CA CYS A 46 6.91 -0.57 -13.62
C CYS A 46 7.18 0.93 -13.66
N GLN A 47 8.28 1.39 -13.07
CA GLN A 47 8.69 2.79 -13.15
C GLN A 47 8.96 3.21 -14.60
N GLU A 48 9.72 2.40 -15.35
CA GLU A 48 10.01 2.65 -16.77
C GLU A 48 8.73 2.66 -17.62
N ARG A 49 7.82 1.70 -17.38
CA ARG A 49 6.53 1.60 -18.06
C ARG A 49 5.66 2.83 -17.81
N GLU A 50 5.48 3.21 -16.54
CA GLU A 50 4.56 4.29 -16.19
C GLU A 50 5.15 5.67 -16.44
N ALA A 51 6.49 5.81 -16.44
CA ALA A 51 7.14 7.08 -16.81
C ALA A 51 6.97 7.43 -18.29
N ALA A 52 6.66 6.44 -19.15
CA ALA A 52 6.33 6.67 -20.55
C ALA A 52 4.90 7.24 -20.74
N ASN A 53 3.99 6.98 -19.79
CA ASN A 53 2.58 7.32 -19.88
C ASN A 53 2.18 8.48 -18.94
N HIS A 54 2.92 8.66 -17.86
CA HIS A 54 2.60 9.57 -16.76
C HIS A 54 3.86 10.30 -16.29
N ASN A 55 3.70 11.54 -15.84
CA ASN A 55 4.80 12.31 -15.29
C ASN A 55 5.20 11.75 -13.91
N PRO A 56 6.49 11.37 -13.72
CA PRO A 56 6.98 10.94 -12.41
C PRO A 56 6.71 11.97 -11.31
N GLY A 57 6.35 11.50 -10.12
CA GLY A 57 6.02 12.34 -8.96
C GLY A 57 4.59 12.90 -8.93
N THR A 58 3.73 12.52 -9.89
CA THR A 58 2.29 12.79 -9.81
C THR A 58 1.56 11.68 -9.07
N GLU A 59 0.42 11.99 -8.44
CA GLU A 59 -0.42 10.99 -7.76
C GLU A 59 -0.84 9.86 -8.72
N GLN A 60 -1.15 10.22 -9.97
CA GLN A 60 -1.52 9.25 -11.01
C GLN A 60 -0.38 8.29 -11.31
N PHE A 61 0.84 8.81 -11.48
CA PHE A 61 2.03 7.99 -11.66
C PHE A 61 2.21 7.03 -10.49
N GLU A 62 2.12 7.49 -9.24
CA GLU A 62 2.30 6.63 -8.06
C GLU A 62 1.24 5.52 -7.97
N VAL A 63 -0.02 5.83 -8.27
CA VAL A 63 -1.11 4.84 -8.28
C VAL A 63 -0.89 3.79 -9.37
N CYS A 64 -0.58 4.22 -10.60
CA CYS A 64 -0.32 3.32 -11.72
C CYS A 64 0.94 2.46 -11.49
N TYR A 65 1.99 3.07 -10.96
CA TYR A 65 3.24 2.41 -10.62
C TYR A 65 3.02 1.29 -9.60
N GLN A 66 2.29 1.58 -8.51
CA GLN A 66 1.94 0.59 -7.50
C GLN A 66 1.02 -0.50 -8.07
N GLN A 67 0.02 -0.12 -8.87
CA GLN A 67 -0.86 -1.09 -9.53
C GLN A 67 -0.06 -2.06 -10.40
N CYS A 68 0.83 -1.54 -11.27
CA CYS A 68 1.71 -2.36 -12.10
C CYS A 68 2.56 -3.32 -11.26
N ALA A 69 3.14 -2.85 -10.14
CA ALA A 69 4.01 -3.68 -9.33
C ALA A 69 3.29 -4.91 -8.77
N PHE A 70 2.06 -4.76 -8.28
CA PHE A 70 1.29 -5.88 -7.73
C PHE A 70 0.63 -6.75 -8.82
N GLU A 71 0.39 -6.23 -10.01
CA GLU A 71 0.02 -7.03 -11.19
C GLU A 71 1.17 -7.93 -11.65
N GLU A 72 2.39 -7.38 -11.74
CA GLU A 72 3.60 -8.14 -12.09
C GLU A 72 3.90 -9.27 -11.10
N LEU A 73 3.58 -9.05 -9.83
CA LEU A 73 3.69 -10.07 -8.78
C LEU A 73 2.52 -11.07 -8.76
N GLY A 74 1.51 -10.87 -9.62
CA GLY A 74 0.30 -11.69 -9.68
C GLY A 74 -0.61 -11.54 -8.46
N ALA A 75 -0.32 -10.59 -7.56
CA ALA A 75 -1.15 -10.28 -6.41
C ALA A 75 -2.42 -9.52 -6.80
N ILE A 76 -2.46 -8.95 -8.01
CA ILE A 76 -3.64 -8.35 -8.61
C ILE A 76 -3.82 -8.88 -10.02
N GLU A 77 -5.06 -9.28 -10.34
CA GLU A 77 -5.48 -9.68 -11.68
C GLU A 77 -6.81 -8.97 -11.99
N GLY A 78 -6.74 -7.84 -12.72
CA GLY A 78 -7.89 -6.97 -12.93
C GLY A 78 -8.40 -6.37 -11.61
N PHE A 79 -9.62 -6.77 -11.20
CA PHE A 79 -10.22 -6.36 -9.92
C PHE A 79 -10.11 -7.43 -8.82
N GLU A 80 -9.49 -8.58 -9.11
CA GLU A 80 -9.25 -9.61 -8.13
C GLU A 80 -7.93 -9.38 -7.40
N VAL A 81 -7.97 -9.44 -6.07
CA VAL A 81 -6.79 -9.32 -5.20
C VAL A 81 -6.47 -10.69 -4.60
N ARG A 82 -5.23 -11.14 -4.82
CA ARG A 82 -4.70 -12.42 -4.38
C ARG A 82 -3.39 -12.20 -3.60
N VAL A 83 -3.50 -11.58 -2.43
CA VAL A 83 -2.35 -11.19 -1.59
C VAL A 83 -1.46 -12.38 -1.26
N GLU A 84 -2.01 -13.60 -1.18
CA GLU A 84 -1.29 -14.85 -0.97
C GLU A 84 -0.21 -15.13 -2.02
N LYS A 85 -0.28 -14.51 -3.21
CA LYS A 85 0.78 -14.61 -4.23
C LYS A 85 2.09 -13.96 -3.81
N LEU A 86 2.08 -13.17 -2.74
CA LEU A 86 3.27 -12.54 -2.18
C LEU A 86 4.07 -13.47 -1.25
N TYR A 87 3.54 -14.64 -0.86
CA TYR A 87 4.24 -15.58 0.01
C TYR A 87 5.67 -15.95 -0.44
N PRO A 88 5.93 -16.24 -1.73
CA PRO A 88 7.28 -16.56 -2.19
C PRO A 88 8.29 -15.43 -1.97
N LEU A 89 7.86 -14.17 -1.93
CA LEU A 89 8.74 -13.02 -1.67
C LEU A 89 9.22 -13.02 -0.22
N ALA A 90 8.42 -13.57 0.70
CA ALA A 90 8.76 -13.62 2.11
C ALA A 90 9.90 -14.60 2.42
N GLU A 91 10.09 -15.61 1.58
CA GLU A 91 11.12 -16.65 1.77
C GLU A 91 12.56 -16.10 1.69
N GLY A 92 12.76 -14.96 1.01
CA GLY A 92 14.06 -14.27 0.97
C GLY A 92 14.45 -13.60 2.28
N PHE A 93 13.49 -13.37 3.19
CA PHE A 93 13.73 -12.65 4.43
C PHE A 93 14.20 -13.53 5.58
N ALA A 94 14.88 -12.92 6.56
CA ALA A 94 15.18 -13.55 7.84
C ALA A 94 13.88 -14.02 8.54
N ALA A 95 13.97 -15.12 9.31
CA ALA A 95 12.82 -15.80 9.87
C ALA A 95 11.90 -14.90 10.73
N ASP A 96 12.48 -13.95 11.46
CA ASP A 96 11.75 -13.00 12.30
C ASP A 96 10.90 -12.02 11.47
N TYR A 97 11.46 -11.50 10.37
CA TYR A 97 10.76 -10.61 9.45
C TYR A 97 9.78 -11.36 8.55
N ARG A 98 10.16 -12.57 8.09
CA ARG A 98 9.28 -13.46 7.31
C ARG A 98 7.97 -13.76 8.04
N HIS A 99 8.03 -14.01 9.35
CA HIS A 99 6.82 -14.21 10.15
C HIS A 99 5.88 -13.00 10.13
N ALA A 100 6.42 -11.79 10.29
CA ALA A 100 5.63 -10.56 10.21
C ALA A 100 5.03 -10.35 8.80
N VAL A 101 5.77 -10.69 7.75
CA VAL A 101 5.28 -10.65 6.36
C VAL A 101 4.16 -11.66 6.14
N HIS A 102 4.28 -12.90 6.64
CA HIS A 102 3.21 -13.90 6.53
C HIS A 102 1.93 -13.46 7.24
N LEU A 103 2.05 -12.94 8.46
CA LEU A 103 0.90 -12.39 9.20
C LEU A 103 0.22 -11.24 8.42
N ALA A 104 1.02 -10.38 7.78
CA ALA A 104 0.50 -9.31 6.94
C ALA A 104 -0.23 -9.82 5.71
N ILE A 105 0.31 -10.84 5.04
CA ILE A 105 -0.33 -11.47 3.88
C ILE A 105 -1.66 -12.10 4.28
N ASP A 106 -1.71 -12.88 5.36
CA ASP A 106 -2.94 -13.52 5.85
C ASP A 106 -4.02 -12.49 6.20
N GLU A 107 -3.66 -11.48 6.99
CA GLU A 107 -4.61 -10.47 7.43
C GLU A 107 -5.10 -9.58 6.27
N CYS A 108 -4.22 -9.25 5.32
CA CYS A 108 -4.60 -8.48 4.14
C CYS A 108 -5.43 -9.30 3.14
N SER A 109 -5.14 -10.59 2.95
CA SER A 109 -5.98 -11.48 2.17
C SER A 109 -7.39 -11.56 2.76
N ARG A 110 -7.50 -11.59 4.10
CA ARG A 110 -8.80 -11.55 4.80
C ARG A 110 -9.51 -10.22 4.62
N ARG A 111 -8.82 -9.08 4.78
CA ARG A 111 -9.40 -7.72 4.68
C ARG A 111 -9.82 -7.35 3.26
N LEU A 112 -9.07 -7.78 2.25
CA LEU A 112 -9.26 -7.38 0.86
C LEU A 112 -10.10 -8.37 0.03
N ARG A 113 -10.56 -9.47 0.63
CA ARG A 113 -11.32 -10.53 -0.07
C ARG A 113 -12.52 -10.03 -0.89
N ASN A 114 -13.23 -9.02 -0.38
CA ASN A 114 -14.47 -8.50 -0.99
C ASN A 114 -14.32 -7.05 -1.48
N ILE A 115 -13.10 -6.61 -1.75
CA ILE A 115 -12.80 -5.23 -2.12
C ILE A 115 -13.21 -4.89 -3.57
N ARG A 116 -13.47 -5.92 -4.40
CA ARG A 116 -13.79 -5.82 -5.83
C ARG A 116 -14.88 -4.78 -6.11
N ASP A 117 -16.03 -4.92 -5.48
CA ASP A 117 -17.22 -4.08 -5.75
C ASP A 117 -16.96 -2.61 -5.40
N THR A 118 -16.00 -2.33 -4.49
CA THR A 118 -15.59 -0.97 -4.14
C THR A 118 -14.82 -0.31 -5.28
N PHE A 119 -13.93 -1.04 -5.94
CA PHE A 119 -13.03 -0.51 -6.95
C PHE A 119 -13.56 -0.61 -8.38
N GLU A 120 -14.46 -1.54 -8.69
CA GLU A 120 -15.13 -1.61 -10.00
C GLU A 120 -15.92 -0.34 -10.34
N GLN A 121 -16.45 0.35 -9.32
CA GLN A 121 -17.23 1.57 -9.50
C GLN A 121 -16.35 2.82 -9.70
N MET A 122 -15.05 2.73 -9.41
CA MET A 122 -14.12 3.84 -9.55
C MET A 122 -13.58 3.90 -10.98
N LYS A 123 -14.02 4.92 -11.73
CA LYS A 123 -13.50 5.19 -13.08
C LYS A 123 -12.19 5.98 -13.02
N THR A 124 -11.12 5.34 -12.58
CA THR A 124 -9.75 5.87 -12.65
C THR A 124 -8.97 5.21 -13.77
N GLN A 125 -7.93 5.86 -14.29
CA GLN A 125 -7.08 5.27 -15.35
C GLN A 125 -6.33 4.03 -14.86
N CYS A 126 -5.90 4.05 -13.61
CA CYS A 126 -5.29 2.91 -12.92
C CYS A 126 -6.10 2.60 -11.66
N SER A 127 -6.19 1.32 -11.33
CA SER A 127 -6.88 0.89 -10.12
C SER A 127 -6.08 1.28 -8.87
N LEU A 128 -6.79 1.63 -7.80
CA LEU A 128 -6.21 1.92 -6.48
C LEU A 128 -5.92 0.63 -5.68
N LEU A 129 -6.14 -0.54 -6.28
CA LEU A 129 -5.93 -1.84 -5.63
C LEU A 129 -4.46 -2.03 -5.24
N GLY A 130 -3.50 -1.70 -6.12
CA GLY A 130 -2.07 -1.79 -5.82
C GLY A 130 -1.68 -1.01 -4.58
N PHE A 131 -2.10 0.25 -4.51
CA PHE A 131 -1.91 1.09 -3.33
C PHE A 131 -2.57 0.50 -2.06
N THR A 132 -3.75 -0.09 -2.21
CA THR A 132 -4.48 -0.70 -1.09
C THR A 132 -3.77 -1.93 -0.53
N VAL A 133 -3.25 -2.80 -1.42
CA VAL A 133 -2.47 -3.97 -1.04
C VAL A 133 -1.17 -3.56 -0.35
N ASP A 134 -0.39 -2.66 -0.95
CA ASP A 134 0.86 -2.14 -0.38
C ASP A 134 0.66 -1.57 1.02
N ARG A 135 -0.34 -0.68 1.16
CA ARG A 135 -0.66 -0.05 2.43
C ARG A 135 -1.07 -1.07 3.48
N CYS A 136 -1.93 -2.02 3.13
CA CYS A 136 -2.36 -3.05 4.08
C CYS A 136 -1.16 -3.85 4.58
N VAL A 137 -0.36 -4.39 3.67
CA VAL A 137 0.75 -5.29 4.02
C VAL A 137 1.80 -4.55 4.85
N ARG A 138 2.19 -3.34 4.43
CA ARG A 138 3.17 -2.51 5.14
C ARG A 138 2.70 -2.13 6.55
N LEU A 139 1.43 -1.81 6.74
CA LEU A 139 0.90 -1.47 8.06
C LEU A 139 0.96 -2.66 9.03
N ILE A 140 0.55 -3.85 8.59
CA ILE A 140 0.60 -5.04 9.44
C ILE A 140 2.04 -5.48 9.73
N ILE A 141 2.94 -5.39 8.74
CA ILE A 141 4.38 -5.61 8.97
C ILE A 141 4.92 -4.63 10.01
N TYR A 142 4.54 -3.35 9.92
CA TYR A 142 4.97 -2.31 10.85
C TYR A 142 4.49 -2.61 12.28
N GLU A 143 3.22 -2.97 12.44
CA GLU A 143 2.63 -3.35 13.74
C GLU A 143 3.29 -4.59 14.35
N ASN A 144 3.75 -5.52 13.52
CA ASN A 144 4.32 -6.81 13.95
C ASN A 144 5.84 -6.89 13.84
N CYS A 145 6.53 -5.76 13.62
CA CYS A 145 7.97 -5.79 13.42
C CYS A 145 8.69 -6.39 14.66
N PRO A 146 9.70 -7.27 14.50
CA PRO A 146 10.39 -7.90 15.63
C PRO A 146 11.19 -6.90 16.47
N THR A 147 11.10 -6.97 17.81
CA THR A 147 11.77 -6.05 18.79
C THR A 147 13.28 -5.86 18.52
N GLY A 148 13.95 -6.87 17.95
CA GLY A 148 15.37 -6.81 17.55
C GLY A 148 15.68 -5.82 16.41
N ARG A 149 14.73 -5.55 15.51
CA ARG A 149 14.86 -4.56 14.42
C ARG A 149 14.46 -3.14 14.83
N TRP A 150 13.88 -2.94 16.02
CA TRP A 150 13.47 -1.61 16.51
C TRP A 150 14.59 -0.81 17.19
N LYS A 151 15.70 -1.46 17.54
CA LYS A 151 16.71 -0.94 18.50
C LYS A 151 17.57 0.23 18.03
N ALA A 152 17.29 0.86 16.88
CA ALA A 152 18.07 2.00 16.36
C ALA A 152 17.37 3.38 16.46
N SER A 153 16.21 3.50 17.15
CA SER A 153 15.46 4.76 17.14
C SER A 153 14.69 5.07 18.42
N ILE A 154 15.08 6.15 19.11
CA ILE A 154 14.32 6.79 20.21
C ILE A 154 12.88 7.12 19.79
N ALA A 155 12.63 7.34 18.49
CA ALA A 155 11.29 7.62 17.98
C ALA A 155 10.36 6.41 18.01
N CYS A 156 10.87 5.23 17.69
CA CYS A 156 10.05 4.02 17.68
C CYS A 156 9.64 3.55 19.08
N THR A 157 10.42 3.89 20.12
CA THR A 157 10.06 3.59 21.52
C THR A 157 8.87 4.43 21.99
N LYS A 158 8.80 5.71 21.58
CA LYS A 158 7.72 6.63 21.97
C LYS A 158 6.38 6.34 21.28
N ILE A 159 6.40 5.86 20.03
CA ILE A 159 5.19 5.45 19.30
C ILE A 159 4.56 4.20 19.93
N ARG A 160 5.39 3.23 20.35
CA ARG A 160 4.91 2.04 21.07
C ARG A 160 4.24 2.36 22.41
N GLN A 161 4.52 3.53 22.99
CA GLN A 161 3.91 4.02 24.23
C GLN A 161 2.62 4.82 23.99
N GLY A 162 2.12 4.87 22.75
CA GLY A 162 0.90 5.63 22.43
C GLY A 162 1.08 7.15 22.53
N VAL A 163 2.32 7.63 22.54
CA VAL A 163 2.61 9.06 22.58
C VAL A 163 2.60 9.58 21.13
N PRO A 164 1.71 10.53 20.79
CA PRO A 164 1.71 11.14 19.46
C PRO A 164 3.06 11.83 19.19
N PHE A 165 3.55 11.69 17.95
CA PHE A 165 4.77 12.37 17.52
C PHE A 165 4.48 13.83 17.16
N CYS A 166 5.34 14.74 17.64
CA CYS A 166 5.53 16.07 17.07
C CYS A 166 6.68 16.01 16.05
#